data_AF-A0A1G9MSL4-F1
#
_entry.id   AF-A0A1G9MSL4-F1
#
_cell.length_a   1.000
_cell.length_b   1.000
_cell.length_c   1.000
_cell.angle_alpha   90.00
_cell.angle_beta   90.00
_cell.angle_gamma   90.00
#
_symmetry.space_group_name_H-M   'P 1'
#
loop_
_entity.id
_entity.type
_entity.pdbx_description
1 polymer ?
#
loop_
_entity_poly.entity_id
_entity_poly.type
_entity_poly.pdbx_seq_one_letter_code
_entity_poly.pdbx_strand_id
1 'polypeptide(L)' 'MAFSSKARGGGLSHEAFQLIKDFCLSNQIDAIRVDTQEENKVMQHILSREGFAYCGLIQFDGGPKLAYEWDR' A
#
# COMPACT_ATOMS: atom_id res chain seq x y z
N MET A 1 -2.99 2.20 -5.35
CA MET A 1 -2.20 3.08 -6.25
C MET A 1 -2.54 2.75 -7.69
N ALA A 2 -2.70 3.75 -8.56
CA ALA A 2 -3.08 3.53 -9.95
C ALA A 2 -2.02 4.13 -10.88
N PHE A 3 -1.62 3.36 -11.89
CA PHE A 3 -0.71 3.80 -12.94
C PHE A 3 -1.39 3.64 -14.30
N SER A 4 -1.10 4.54 -15.23
CA SER A 4 -1.52 4.38 -16.63
C SER A 4 -0.95 3.09 -17.20
N SER A 5 -1.59 2.52 -18.22
CA SER A 5 -1.16 1.25 -18.80
C SER A 5 0.30 1.26 -19.26
N LYS A 6 0.78 2.39 -19.77
CA LYS A 6 2.16 2.63 -20.23
C LYS A 6 3.20 2.68 -19.10
N ALA A 7 2.77 2.95 -17.88
CA ALA A 7 3.62 3.14 -16.71
C ALA A 7 3.67 1.90 -15.79
N ARG A 8 2.96 0.82 -16.15
CA ARG A 8 2.95 -0.43 -15.37
C ARG A 8 4.15 -1.32 -15.72
N GLY A 9 4.59 -2.14 -14.77
CA GLY A 9 5.69 -3.11 -14.96
C GLY A 9 7.11 -2.52 -14.83
N GLY A 10 7.25 -1.20 -14.72
CA GLY A 10 8.54 -0.50 -14.64
C GLY A 10 9.03 -0.14 -13.24
N GLY A 11 8.51 -0.75 -12.18
CA GLY A 11 8.98 -0.49 -10.80
C GLY A 11 8.46 0.80 -10.14
N LEU A 12 7.72 1.65 -10.83
CA LEU A 12 7.21 2.93 -10.29
C LEU A 12 6.41 2.82 -8.98
N SER A 13 5.79 1.66 -8.70
CA SER A 13 5.11 1.46 -7.41
C SER A 13 6.10 1.48 -6.24
N HIS A 14 7.30 0.92 -6.42
CA HIS A 14 8.36 0.96 -5.42
C HIS A 14 8.83 2.39 -5.16
N GLU A 15 9.17 3.12 -6.22
CA GLU A 15 9.60 4.52 -6.13
C GLU A 15 8.55 5.39 -5.43
N ALA A 16 7.28 5.24 -5.79
CA ALA A 16 6.19 5.98 -5.16
C ALA A 16 6.08 5.65 -3.66
N PHE A 17 6.21 4.39 -3.24
CA PHE A 17 6.18 4.04 -1.82
C PHE A 17 7.39 4.56 -1.05
N GLN A 18 8.59 4.55 -1.64
CA GLN A 18 9.78 5.16 -1.02
C GLN A 18 9.58 6.65 -0.79
N LEU A 19 9.16 7.39 -1.82
CA LEU A 19 8.88 8.82 -1.73
C LEU A 19 7.81 9.14 -0.66
N ILE A 20 6.75 8.32 -0.58
CA ILE A 20 5.71 8.48 0.44
C ILE A 20 6.27 8.25 1.85
N LYS A 21 7.07 7.20 2.05
CA LYS A 21 7.68 6.91 3.36
C LYS A 21 8.64 8.01 3.78
N ASP A 22 9.52 8.45 2.90
CA ASP A 22 10.45 9.55 3.16
C ASP A 22 9.70 10.83 3.53
N PHE A 23 8.63 11.13 2.80
CA PHE A 23 7.76 12.26 3.11
C PHE A 23 7.12 12.12 4.49
N CYS A 24 6.51 10.97 4.82
CA CYS A 24 5.90 10.72 6.13
C CYS A 24 6.92 10.86 7.26
N LEU A 25 8.10 10.24 7.14
CA LEU A 25 9.15 10.31 8.14
C LEU A 25 9.67 11.74 8.35
N SER A 26 9.82 12.52 7.27
CA SER A 26 10.20 13.94 7.38
C SER A 26 9.17 14.80 8.13
N ASN A 27 7.92 14.32 8.20
CA ASN A 27 6.82 14.97 8.91
C ASN A 27 6.50 14.31 10.27
N GLN A 28 7.39 13.46 10.79
CA GLN A 28 7.19 12.75 12.06
C GLN A 28 5.92 11.85 12.05
N ILE A 29 5.60 11.27 10.89
CA ILE A 29 4.54 10.29 10.73
C ILE A 29 5.19 8.91 10.59
N ASP A 30 5.08 8.11 11.64
CA ASP A 30 5.77 6.83 11.76
C ASP A 30 4.90 5.62 11.38
N ALA A 31 3.64 5.83 10.99
CA ALA A 31 2.72 4.76 10.62
C ALA A 31 1.88 5.11 9.37
N ILE A 32 1.81 4.18 8.43
CA ILE A 32 1.02 4.28 7.19
C ILE A 32 0.09 3.07 7.10
N ARG A 33 -1.20 3.32 6.91
CA ARG A 33 -2.21 2.28 6.68
C ARG A 33 -2.74 2.33 5.27
N VAL A 34 -2.89 1.16 4.64
CA VAL A 34 -3.41 1.01 3.28
C VAL A 34 -4.41 -0.13 3.25
N ASP A 35 -5.52 0.07 2.54
CA ASP A 35 -6.49 -1.00 2.26
C ASP A 35 -6.41 -1.48 0.81
N THR A 36 -6.80 -2.73 0.58
CA THR A 36 -7.02 -3.27 -0.76
C THR A 36 -8.09 -4.34 -0.77
N GLN A 37 -8.62 -4.66 -1.95
CA GLN A 37 -9.58 -5.73 -2.15
C GLN A 37 -8.88 -7.10 -2.15
N GLU A 38 -9.63 -8.15 -1.79
CA GLU A 38 -9.12 -9.53 -1.76
C GLU A 38 -8.66 -10.02 -3.14
N GLU A 39 -9.30 -9.55 -4.21
CA GLU A 39 -9.00 -9.92 -5.60
C GLU A 39 -7.76 -9.19 -6.14
N ASN A 40 -7.36 -8.07 -5.53
CA ASN A 40 -6.23 -7.27 -5.97
C ASN A 40 -4.89 -7.85 -5.51
N LYS A 41 -4.58 -9.06 -5.99
CA LYS A 41 -3.36 -9.81 -5.64
C LYS A 41 -2.07 -9.05 -5.97
N VAL A 42 -2.11 -8.21 -7.02
CA VAL A 42 -0.97 -7.36 -7.39
C VAL A 42 -0.68 -6.33 -6.29
N MET A 43 -1.70 -5.64 -5.78
CA MET A 43 -1.52 -4.67 -4.69
C MET A 43 -1.08 -5.36 -3.40
N GLN A 44 -1.65 -6.53 -3.07
CA GLN A 44 -1.23 -7.31 -1.90
C GLN A 44 0.26 -7.70 -1.97
N HIS A 45 0.72 -8.17 -3.14
CA HIS A 45 2.13 -8.46 -3.36
C HIS A 45 3.02 -7.21 -3.25
N ILE A 46 2.60 -6.07 -3.81
CA ILE A 46 3.34 -4.80 -3.69
C ILE A 46 3.45 -4.39 -2.22
N LEU A 47 2.35 -4.43 -1.45
CA LEU A 47 2.35 -4.04 -0.04
C LEU A 47 3.33 -4.91 0.77
N SER A 48 3.26 -6.24 0.59
CA SER A 48 4.19 -7.17 1.26
C SER A 48 5.64 -6.92 0.86
N ARG A 49 5.93 -6.69 -0.43
CA ARG A 49 7.28 -6.35 -0.92
C ARG A 49 7.81 -5.04 -0.30
N GLU A 50 6.94 -4.05 -0.14
CA GLU A 50 7.29 -2.77 0.49
C GLU A 50 7.32 -2.84 2.03
N GLY A 51 7.15 -4.02 2.63
CA GLY A 51 7.25 -4.18 4.09
C GLY A 51 6.00 -3.78 4.87
N PHE A 52 4.86 -3.62 4.21
CA PHE A 52 3.59 -3.52 4.92
C PHE A 52 3.14 -4.90 5.40
N ALA A 53 2.73 -5.00 6.66
CA ALA A 53 2.16 -6.19 7.26
C ALA A 53 0.63 -6.16 7.20
N TYR A 54 0.00 -7.30 6.91
CA TYR A 54 -1.46 -7.44 7.03
C TYR A 54 -1.86 -7.24 8.51
N CYS A 55 -2.81 -6.34 8.76
CA CYS A 55 -3.24 -5.98 10.12
C CYS A 55 -4.74 -6.16 10.38
N GLY A 56 -5.53 -6.58 9.39
CA GLY A 56 -6.93 -6.95 9.63
C GLY A 56 -7.86 -6.79 8.43
N LEU A 57 -9.15 -6.94 8.70
CA LEU A 57 -10.23 -6.80 7.72
C LEU A 57 -11.08 -5.58 8.06
N ILE A 58 -11.27 -4.68 7.10
CA ILE A 58 -12.20 -3.56 7.21
C ILE A 58 -13.52 -4.00 6.59
N GLN A 59 -14.60 -3.94 7.38
CA GLN A 59 -15.94 -4.32 6.94
C GLN A 59 -16.82 -3.06 6.86
N PHE A 60 -17.38 -2.82 5.69
CA PHE A 60 -18.29 -1.70 5.40
C PHE A 60 -19.18 -2.06 4.21
N ASP A 61 -20.20 -1.25 3.93
CA ASP A 61 -21.24 -1.55 2.93
C ASP A 61 -20.69 -1.76 1.50
N GLY A 62 -19.51 -1.25 1.20
CA GLY A 62 -18.83 -1.45 -0.09
C GLY A 62 -18.05 -2.77 -0.23
N GLY A 63 -18.20 -3.68 0.75
CA GLY A 63 -17.54 -4.98 0.78
C GLY A 63 -16.25 -5.00 1.61
N PRO A 64 -15.77 -6.20 1.99
CA PRO A 64 -14.60 -6.35 2.84
C PRO A 64 -13.33 -5.85 2.14
N LYS A 65 -12.43 -5.26 2.91
CA LYS A 65 -11.08 -4.89 2.46
C LYS A 65 -10.02 -5.39 3.41
N LEU A 66 -8.92 -5.86 2.86
CA LEU A 66 -7.73 -6.24 3.61
C LEU A 66 -6.95 -4.97 3.99
N ALA A 67 -6.68 -4.79 5.27
CA ALA A 67 -5.87 -3.70 5.81
C ALA A 67 -4.42 -4.13 5.99
N TYR A 68 -3.52 -3.20 5.67
CA TYR A 68 -2.10 -3.35 5.81
C TYR A 68 -1.52 -2.13 6.52
N GLU A 69 -0.48 -2.34 7.31
CA GLU A 69 0.23 -1.31 8.08
C GLU A 69 1.73 -1.40 7.83
N TRP A 70 2.36 -0.25 7.67
CA TRP A 70 3.82 -0.10 7.75
C TRP A 70 4.10 0.89 8.88
N ASP A 71 4.88 0.45 9.85
CA ASP A 71 5.36 1.22 10.99
C ASP A 71 6.90 1.16 11.07
N ARG A 72 7.50 2.18 11.71
CA ARG A 72 8.96 2.30 11.92
C ARG A 72 9.38 1.92 13.33
#